data_AF-A0A524NVM0-F1
#
_entry.id   AF-A0A524NVM0-F1
#
_cell.length_a   1.000
_cell.length_b   1.000
_cell.length_c   1.000
_cell.angle_alpha   90.00
_cell.angle_beta   90.00
_cell.angle_gamma   90.00
#
_symmetry.space_group_name_H-M   'P 1'
#
loop_
_entity.id
_entity.type
_entity.pdbx_description
1 polymer ?
#
loop_
_entity_poly.entity_id
_entity_poly.type
_entity_poly.pdbx_seq_one_letter_code
_entity_poly.pdbx_strand_id
1 'polypeptide(L)'
;KIIFVSNNYNRIIEKMLQHQQWDQISEGFIGVDNVKNAKPDPEMIHLALHKLDTSPGESVMIGDSLYDIQAGQAAGTKTIALCTKHPSSIFEPLQPDLILGEFRDILPYLPLDM
;
A
#
# COMPACT_ATOMS: atom_id res chain seq x y z
N LYS A 1 3.08 10.44 6.38
CA LYS A 1 1.85 10.67 5.57
C LYS A 1 1.44 9.35 4.93
N ILE A 2 0.14 9.11 4.76
CA ILE A 2 -0.37 7.82 4.24
C ILE A 2 -1.43 8.11 3.17
N ILE A 3 -1.43 7.35 2.08
CA ILE A 3 -2.57 7.26 1.14
C ILE A 3 -2.92 5.79 0.97
N PHE A 4 -4.21 5.46 1.02
CA PHE A 4 -4.69 4.11 0.74
C PHE A 4 -4.81 3.88 -0.78
N VAL A 5 -4.28 2.75 -1.26
CA VAL A 5 -4.35 2.37 -2.68
C VAL A 5 -5.06 1.03 -2.82
N SER A 6 -6.13 0.95 -3.59
CA SER A 6 -6.97 -0.26 -3.67
C SER A 6 -7.52 -0.52 -5.07
N ASN A 7 -7.61 -1.80 -5.47
CA ASN A 7 -8.30 -2.25 -6.67
C ASN A 7 -9.83 -2.25 -6.51
N ASN A 8 -10.36 -1.31 -5.73
CA ASN A 8 -11.78 -1.16 -5.46
C ASN A 8 -12.27 0.22 -5.91
N TYR A 9 -13.58 0.36 -6.08
CA TYR A 9 -14.21 1.62 -6.44
C TYR A 9 -14.14 2.62 -5.29
N ASN A 10 -14.00 3.90 -5.62
CA ASN A 10 -13.84 5.00 -4.68
C ASN A 10 -14.96 5.03 -3.64
N ARG A 11 -16.20 4.80 -4.07
CA ARG A 11 -17.38 4.74 -3.18
C ARG A 11 -17.29 3.67 -2.08
N ILE A 12 -16.55 2.58 -2.32
CA ILE A 12 -16.39 1.49 -1.35
C ILE A 12 -15.26 1.81 -0.38
N ILE A 13 -14.15 2.34 -0.91
CA ILE A 13 -13.00 2.77 -0.09
C ILE A 13 -13.42 3.88 0.86
N GLU A 14 -14.10 4.90 0.35
CA GLU A 14 -14.57 6.04 1.14
C GLU A 14 -15.45 5.60 2.32
N LYS A 15 -16.43 4.72 2.08
CA LYS A 15 -17.29 4.17 3.13
C LYS A 15 -16.50 3.38 4.19
N MET A 16 -15.51 2.60 3.76
CA MET A 16 -14.66 1.83 4.67
C MET A 16 -13.81 2.76 5.55
N LEU A 17 -13.17 3.76 4.96
CA LEU A 17 -12.31 4.70 5.69
C LEU A 17 -13.12 5.52 6.71
N GLN A 18 -14.29 6.03 6.31
CA GLN A 18 -15.19 6.75 7.22
C GLN A 18 -15.65 5.88 8.39
N HIS A 19 -16.01 4.62 8.13
CA HIS A 19 -16.46 3.71 9.19
C HIS A 19 -15.35 3.39 10.19
N GLN A 20 -14.10 3.29 9.73
CA GLN A 20 -12.92 3.01 10.56
C GLN A 20 -12.24 4.28 11.10
N GLN A 21 -12.75 5.46 10.75
CA GLN A 21 -12.14 6.76 11.07
C GLN A 21 -10.70 6.94 10.52
N TRP A 22 -10.35 6.18 9.48
CA TRP A 22 -9.02 6.22 8.86
C TRP A 22 -8.84 7.40 7.91
N ASP A 23 -9.92 8.09 7.57
CA ASP A 23 -9.89 9.39 6.90
C ASP A 23 -9.14 10.44 7.73
N GLN A 24 -9.05 10.27 9.06
CA GLN A 24 -8.34 11.20 9.95
C GLN A 24 -6.82 11.00 9.96
N ILE A 25 -6.32 9.84 9.50
CA ILE A 25 -4.89 9.50 9.52
C ILE A 25 -4.26 9.43 8.13
N SER A 26 -5.07 9.60 7.08
CA SER A 26 -4.63 9.49 5.69
C SER A 26 -4.83 10.82 4.96
N GLU A 27 -3.96 11.10 4.01
CA GLU A 27 -4.08 12.21 3.07
C GLU A 27 -5.10 11.90 1.95
N GLY A 28 -5.74 10.73 2.01
CA GLY A 28 -6.79 10.30 1.10
C GLY A 28 -6.58 8.89 0.57
N PHE A 29 -7.22 8.61 -0.57
CA PHE A 29 -7.18 7.30 -1.21
C PHE A 29 -7.12 7.41 -2.74
N ILE A 30 -6.77 6.29 -3.37
CA ILE A 30 -6.77 6.05 -4.81
C ILE A 30 -7.43 4.69 -5.06
N GLY A 31 -8.55 4.71 -5.77
CA GLY A 31 -9.25 3.52 -6.24
C GLY A 31 -9.16 3.37 -7.77
N VAL A 32 -9.84 2.35 -8.29
CA VAL A 32 -9.85 2.05 -9.75
C VAL A 32 -10.44 3.19 -10.60
N ASP A 33 -11.29 4.04 -10.01
CA ASP A 33 -11.86 5.19 -10.70
C ASP A 33 -10.84 6.30 -10.99
N ASN A 34 -9.64 6.24 -10.37
CA ASN A 34 -8.62 7.27 -10.49
C ASN A 34 -7.54 6.98 -11.54
N VAL A 35 -7.53 5.78 -12.11
CA VAL A 35 -6.45 5.29 -12.99
C VAL A 35 -7.02 4.51 -14.16
N LYS A 36 -6.20 4.32 -15.19
CA LYS A 36 -6.53 3.44 -16.31
C LYS A 36 -6.22 1.98 -16.00
N ASN A 37 -5.10 1.73 -15.31
CA ASN A 37 -4.62 0.39 -15.00
C ASN A 37 -4.59 0.19 -13.48
N ALA A 38 -5.23 -0.89 -13.02
CA ALA A 38 -5.22 -1.29 -11.62
C ALA A 38 -3.96 -2.12 -11.30
N LYS A 39 -3.66 -2.29 -10.00
CA LYS A 39 -2.55 -3.16 -9.56
C LYS A 39 -2.71 -4.56 -10.19
N PRO A 40 -1.64 -5.17 -10.74
CA PRO A 40 -0.23 -4.92 -10.43
C PRO A 40 0.43 -3.76 -11.21
N ASP A 41 -0.29 -3.02 -12.04
CA ASP A 41 0.26 -1.81 -12.66
C ASP A 41 0.62 -0.75 -11.61
N PRO A 42 1.76 -0.04 -11.74
CA PRO A 42 2.22 0.95 -10.76
C PRO A 42 1.47 2.30 -10.83
N GLU A 43 0.57 2.51 -11.81
CA GLU A 43 -0.10 3.80 -12.04
C GLU A 43 -0.72 4.40 -10.76
N MET A 44 -1.42 3.59 -9.96
CA MET A 44 -2.02 4.07 -8.71
C MET A 44 -0.98 4.50 -7.67
N ILE A 45 0.17 3.83 -7.62
CA ILE A 45 1.24 4.14 -6.67
C ILE A 45 1.97 5.41 -7.10
N HIS A 46 2.25 5.59 -8.38
CA HIS A 46 2.80 6.85 -8.89
C HIS A 46 1.89 8.05 -8.60
N LEU A 47 0.57 7.88 -8.76
CA LEU A 47 -0.38 8.91 -8.38
C LEU A 47 -0.37 9.18 -6.86
N ALA A 48 -0.21 8.14 -6.02
CA ALA A 48 -0.07 8.31 -4.58
C ALA A 48 1.18 9.10 -4.20
N LEU A 49 2.33 8.73 -4.76
CA LEU A 49 3.62 9.38 -4.54
C LEU A 49 3.57 10.86 -4.94
N HIS A 50 2.98 11.16 -6.10
CA HIS A 50 2.78 12.54 -6.55
C HIS A 50 1.90 13.34 -5.57
N LYS A 51 0.79 12.77 -5.09
CA LYS A 51 -0.08 13.44 -4.10
C LYS A 51 0.61 13.66 -2.75
N LEU A 52 1.48 12.74 -2.34
CA LEU A 52 2.23 12.82 -1.08
C LEU A 52 3.45 13.75 -1.15
N ASP A 53 3.84 14.17 -2.37
CA ASP A 53 5.05 14.93 -2.66
C ASP A 53 6.31 14.21 -2.15
N THR A 54 6.48 12.95 -2.57
CA THR A 54 7.58 12.09 -2.14
C THR A 54 8.12 11.23 -3.29
N SER A 55 9.30 10.64 -3.09
CA SER A 55 9.96 9.77 -4.05
C SER A 55 9.69 8.28 -3.74
N PRO A 56 9.75 7.39 -4.75
CA PRO A 56 9.60 5.95 -4.51
C PRO A 56 10.60 5.39 -3.49
N GLY A 57 11.87 5.82 -3.54
CA GLY A 57 12.93 5.33 -2.67
C GLY A 57 12.77 5.70 -1.19
N GLU A 58 11.95 6.72 -0.90
CA GLU A 58 11.61 7.17 0.45
C GLU A 58 10.22 6.68 0.90
N SER A 59 9.59 5.83 0.10
CA SER A 59 8.23 5.34 0.30
C SER A 59 8.17 3.83 0.37
N VAL A 60 7.16 3.33 1.08
CA VAL A 60 6.89 1.91 1.24
C VAL A 60 5.46 1.58 0.83
N MET A 61 5.30 0.60 -0.06
CA MET A 61 4.02 -0.03 -0.36
C MET A 61 3.81 -1.21 0.59
N ILE A 62 2.71 -1.20 1.32
CA ILE A 62 2.33 -2.25 2.27
C ILE A 62 1.02 -2.87 1.78
N GLY A 63 0.98 -4.19 1.62
CA GLY A 63 -0.23 -4.87 1.15
C GLY A 63 -0.23 -6.36 1.42
N ASP A 64 -1.39 -6.97 1.20
CA ASP A 64 -1.67 -8.37 1.53
C ASP A 64 -1.96 -9.24 0.30
N SER A 65 -1.69 -8.73 -0.89
CA SER A 65 -1.84 -9.45 -2.17
C SER A 65 -0.57 -9.39 -3.03
N LEU A 66 -0.42 -10.33 -3.95
CA LEU A 66 0.68 -10.33 -4.93
C LEU A 66 0.67 -9.04 -5.77
N TYR A 67 -0.52 -8.53 -6.09
CA TYR A 67 -0.67 -7.31 -6.87
C TYR A 67 -0.13 -6.07 -6.14
N ASP A 68 -0.23 -6.02 -4.81
CA ASP A 68 0.33 -4.92 -4.02
C ASP A 68 1.85 -4.88 -4.13
N ILE A 69 2.48 -6.06 -3.97
CA ILE A 69 3.93 -6.19 -4.00
C ILE A 69 4.47 -5.93 -5.40
N GLN A 70 3.85 -6.51 -6.42
CA GLN A 70 4.23 -6.30 -7.81
C GLN A 70 4.09 -4.83 -8.22
N ALA A 71 2.99 -4.16 -7.85
CA ALA A 71 2.80 -2.75 -8.15
C ALA A 71 3.85 -1.88 -7.43
N GLY A 72 4.12 -2.15 -6.15
CA GLY A 72 5.14 -1.42 -5.39
C GLY A 72 6.53 -1.55 -6.00
N GLN A 73 6.91 -2.78 -6.37
CA GLN A 73 8.19 -3.05 -7.04
C GLN A 73 8.27 -2.36 -8.40
N ALA A 74 7.21 -2.43 -9.21
CA ALA A 74 7.15 -1.75 -10.50
C ALA A 74 7.22 -0.22 -10.36
N ALA A 75 6.68 0.33 -9.27
CA ALA A 75 6.76 1.75 -8.96
C ALA A 75 8.13 2.18 -8.39
N GLY A 76 8.98 1.21 -8.00
CA GLY A 76 10.29 1.45 -7.40
C GLY A 76 10.25 1.76 -5.90
N THR A 77 9.15 1.46 -5.21
CA THR A 77 9.04 1.64 -3.75
C THR A 77 9.67 0.46 -3.01
N LYS A 78 9.97 0.67 -1.72
CA LYS A 78 10.11 -0.47 -0.79
C LYS A 78 8.78 -1.21 -0.67
N THR A 79 8.82 -2.52 -0.38
CA THR A 79 7.62 -3.36 -0.30
C THR A 79 7.58 -4.21 0.95
N ILE A 80 6.42 -4.22 1.60
CA ILE A 80 6.13 -5.07 2.76
C ILE A 80 4.91 -5.92 2.46
N ALA A 81 5.08 -7.24 2.51
CA ALA A 81 3.98 -8.20 2.40
C ALA A 81 3.40 -8.53 3.76
N LEU A 82 2.08 -8.34 3.91
CA LEU A 82 1.31 -8.73 5.09
C LEU A 82 0.64 -10.08 4.86
N CYS A 83 1.03 -11.08 5.64
CA CYS A 83 0.50 -12.44 5.56
C CYS A 83 -0.84 -12.62 6.30
N THR A 84 -1.74 -11.63 6.19
CA THR A 84 -3.04 -11.66 6.87
C THR A 84 -4.07 -12.55 6.17
N LYS A 85 -3.98 -12.66 4.84
CA LYS A 85 -4.90 -13.47 4.00
C LYS A 85 -4.22 -14.68 3.36
N HIS A 86 -2.91 -14.63 3.19
CA HIS A 86 -2.15 -15.61 2.44
C HIS A 86 -0.83 -15.97 3.15
N PRO A 87 -0.33 -17.20 2.98
CA PRO A 87 0.94 -17.62 3.59
C PRO A 87 2.15 -16.94 2.93
N SER A 88 3.25 -16.78 3.68
CA SER A 88 4.50 -16.16 3.19
C SER A 88 5.00 -16.72 1.87
N SER A 89 4.83 -18.03 1.67
CA SER A 89 5.26 -18.77 0.48
C SER A 89 4.78 -18.19 -0.85
N ILE A 90 3.66 -17.46 -0.89
CA ILE A 90 3.21 -16.84 -2.14
C ILE A 90 3.99 -15.56 -2.46
N PHE A 91 4.50 -14.88 -1.42
CA PHE A 91 5.24 -13.62 -1.54
C PHE A 91 6.74 -13.84 -1.69
N GLU A 92 7.28 -14.93 -1.14
CA GLU A 92 8.71 -15.28 -1.21
C GLU A 92 9.31 -15.19 -2.63
N PRO A 93 8.65 -15.67 -3.71
CA PRO A 93 9.17 -15.55 -5.08
C PRO A 93 9.27 -14.11 -5.59
N LEU A 94 8.48 -13.19 -5.02
CA LEU A 94 8.53 -11.78 -5.38
C LEU A 94 9.69 -11.05 -4.67
N GLN A 95 10.26 -11.63 -3.61
CA GLN A 95 11.34 -11.00 -2.83
C GLN A 95 10.97 -9.59 -2.32
N PRO A 96 9.87 -9.40 -1.56
CA PRO A 96 9.59 -8.12 -0.91
C PRO A 96 10.69 -7.79 0.11
N ASP A 97 10.84 -6.51 0.45
CA ASP A 97 11.85 -6.08 1.42
C ASP A 97 11.57 -6.63 2.83
N LEU A 98 10.30 -6.80 3.20
CA LEU A 98 9.86 -7.48 4.42
C LEU A 98 8.61 -8.33 4.20
N ILE A 99 8.50 -9.41 4.98
CA ILE A 99 7.28 -10.21 5.12
C ILE A 99 6.90 -10.21 6.61
N LEU A 100 5.68 -9.75 6.92
CA LEU A 100 5.19 -9.65 8.29
C LEU A 100 3.89 -10.46 8.46
N GLY A 101 3.70 -11.04 9.65
CA GLY A 101 2.49 -11.79 9.97
C GLY A 101 1.32 -10.86 10.34
N GLU A 102 1.62 -9.77 11.05
CA GLU A 102 0.63 -8.81 11.51
C GLU A 102 1.08 -7.37 11.23
N PHE A 103 0.12 -6.46 11.08
CA PHE A 103 0.43 -5.05 10.82
C PHE A 103 1.24 -4.39 11.95
N ARG A 104 1.00 -4.78 13.21
CA ARG A 104 1.75 -4.25 14.38
C ARG A 104 3.24 -4.58 14.34
N ASP A 105 3.65 -5.60 13.58
CA ASP A 105 5.05 -5.99 13.47
C ASP A 105 5.86 -4.96 12.66
N ILE A 106 5.21 -3.94 12.09
CA ILE A 106 5.89 -2.82 11.45
C ILE A 106 6.51 -1.84 12.46
N LEU A 107 6.03 -1.81 13.71
CA LEU A 107 6.42 -0.80 14.71
C LEU A 107 7.94 -0.69 14.91
N PRO A 108 8.74 -1.78 14.96
CA PRO A 108 10.19 -1.69 15.10
C PRO A 108 10.91 -1.01 13.93
N TYR A 109 10.24 -0.86 12.78
CA TYR A 109 10.79 -0.26 11.56
C TYR A 109 10.34 1.18 11.35
N LEU A 110 9.38 1.67 12.14
CA LEU A 110 8.94 3.05 12.08
C LEU A 110 9.87 3.93 12.94
N PRO A 111 10.15 5.17 12.50
CA PRO A 111 10.85 6.13 13.36
C PRO A 111 10.03 6.38 14.62
N LEU A 112 10.67 6.29 15.80
CA LEU A 112 10.02 6.40 17.11
C LEU A 112 9.59 7.82 17.50
N ASP A 113 9.88 8.81 16.65
CA ASP A 113 9.67 10.24 16.90
C ASP A 113 8.46 10.80 16.13
N MET A 114 7.37 10.03 16.02
CA MET A 114 6.10 10.45 15.39
C MET A 114 5.08 11.01 16.39
#